data_AF-A0A957XFY5-F1
#
_entry.id   AF-A0A957XFY5-F1
#
_cell.length_a   1.000
_cell.length_b   1.000
_cell.length_c   1.000
_cell.angle_alpha   90.00
_cell.angle_beta   90.00
_cell.angle_gamma   90.00
#
_symmetry.space_group_name_H-M   'P 1'
#
loop_
_entity.id
_entity.type
_entity.pdbx_description
1 polymer ?
#
loop_
_entity_poly.entity_id
_entity_poly.type
_entity_poly.pdbx_seq_one_letter_code
_entity_poly.pdbx_strand_id
1 'polypeptide(L)'
;MFWWQKPDPPEPTEQPGPTERAEQPPTSLSPQPLKPFIQQLYEDESLTGALTDNDAKMLLAWGQAQLERLADESPQVDLDQATQNLRRLLKTINQLIAKRSELSDTDFLGRLLTLAEQWSAFSD
;
A
#
# COMPACT_ATOMS: atom_id res chain seq x y z
N MET A 1 -1.36 82.97 9.29
CA MET A 1 -0.73 81.78 9.89
C MET A 1 -1.48 80.56 9.39
N PHE A 2 -0.98 79.93 8.33
CA PHE A 2 -1.49 78.66 7.82
C PHE A 2 -0.39 77.62 8.04
N TRP A 3 -0.68 76.62 8.86
CA TRP A 3 0.23 75.52 9.15
C TRP A 3 0.14 74.50 8.01
N TRP A 4 1.18 74.41 7.18
CA TRP A 4 1.28 73.41 6.12
C TRP A 4 1.90 72.13 6.70
N GLN A 5 1.15 71.03 6.57
CA GLN A 5 1.50 69.69 6.98
C GLN A 5 2.70 69.21 6.15
N LYS A 6 3.78 68.73 6.80
CA LYS A 6 4.88 68.06 6.10
C LYS A 6 4.44 66.64 5.75
N PRO A 7 4.59 66.16 4.50
CA PRO A 7 4.37 64.75 4.19
C PRO A 7 5.48 63.90 4.84
N ASP A 8 5.08 62.74 5.38
CA ASP A 8 5.97 61.71 5.91
C ASP A 8 6.96 61.20 4.85
N PRO A 9 8.19 60.80 5.24
CA PRO A 9 9.10 60.09 4.34
C PRO A 9 8.53 58.71 3.97
N PRO A 10 8.77 58.19 2.75
CA PRO A 10 8.37 56.84 2.40
C PRO A 10 9.19 55.81 3.22
N GLU A 11 8.49 54.87 3.85
CA GLU A 11 9.10 53.72 4.54
C GLU A 11 9.88 52.81 3.57
N PRO A 12 10.96 52.15 4.02
CA PRO A 12 11.72 51.23 3.20
C PRO A 12 10.99 49.89 3.04
N THR A 13 10.65 49.60 1.79
CA THR A 13 10.70 48.28 1.13
C THR A 13 10.43 47.01 1.97
N GLU A 14 9.19 46.53 1.94
CA GLU A 14 8.92 45.09 1.98
C GLU A 14 8.14 44.71 0.71
N GLN A 15 8.89 44.29 -0.32
CA GLN A 15 8.32 43.49 -1.38
C GLN A 15 7.89 42.16 -0.75
N PRO A 16 6.64 41.70 -0.90
CA PRO A 16 6.36 40.30 -0.67
C PRO A 16 7.11 39.54 -1.77
N GLY A 17 8.25 38.96 -1.42
CA GLY A 17 8.91 37.98 -2.27
C GLY A 17 7.89 36.90 -2.64
N PRO A 18 7.97 36.31 -3.85
CA PRO A 18 7.16 35.15 -4.16
C PRO A 18 7.45 34.14 -3.05
N THR A 19 6.43 33.79 -2.28
CA THR A 19 6.52 32.64 -1.39
C THR A 19 6.86 31.49 -2.32
N GLU A 20 8.14 31.17 -2.33
CA GLU A 20 8.74 29.96 -2.85
C GLU A 20 7.94 28.87 -2.18
N ARG A 21 6.87 28.48 -2.88
CA ARG A 21 6.00 27.38 -2.51
C ARG A 21 6.94 26.22 -2.66
N ALA A 22 7.64 25.90 -1.58
CA ALA A 22 8.61 24.83 -1.50
C ALA A 22 7.96 23.68 -2.24
N GLU A 23 8.50 23.42 -3.44
CA GLU A 23 8.25 22.19 -4.15
C GLU A 23 8.63 21.16 -3.10
N GLN A 24 7.62 20.57 -2.44
CA GLN A 24 7.86 19.37 -1.68
C GLN A 24 8.51 18.45 -2.71
N PRO A 25 9.80 18.11 -2.55
CA PRO A 25 10.42 17.20 -3.50
C PRO A 25 9.53 15.96 -3.51
N PRO A 26 9.25 15.36 -4.68
CA PRO A 26 8.43 14.16 -4.76
C PRO A 26 8.95 13.21 -3.71
N THR A 27 8.08 12.85 -2.77
CA THR A 27 8.36 12.08 -1.56
C THR A 27 9.46 11.10 -1.89
N SER A 28 10.69 11.39 -1.43
CA SER A 28 11.81 10.51 -1.68
C SER A 28 11.38 9.14 -1.16
N LEU A 29 11.29 8.17 -2.07
CA LEU A 29 10.93 6.77 -1.82
C LEU A 29 11.92 6.21 -0.81
N SER A 30 11.72 6.56 0.45
CA SER A 30 12.43 5.97 1.57
C SER A 30 11.86 4.57 1.70
N PRO A 31 12.70 3.54 1.85
CA PRO A 31 12.23 2.17 1.97
C PRO A 31 11.21 2.11 3.11
N GLN A 32 9.94 1.92 2.74
CA GLN A 32 8.85 1.86 3.70
C GLN A 32 9.11 0.65 4.60
N PRO A 33 8.96 0.78 5.94
CA PRO A 33 9.21 -0.34 6.83
C PRO A 33 8.22 -1.47 6.53
N LEU A 34 8.72 -2.66 6.19
CA LEU A 34 7.92 -3.83 5.83
C LEU A 34 7.08 -4.38 7.01
N LYS A 35 7.61 -4.30 8.23
CA LYS A 35 7.01 -4.85 9.45
C LYS A 35 5.53 -4.48 9.70
N PRO A 36 5.10 -3.21 9.63
CA PRO A 36 3.70 -2.85 9.82
C PRO A 36 2.76 -3.52 8.81
N PHE A 37 3.19 -3.71 7.57
CA PHE A 37 2.37 -4.38 6.55
C PHE A 37 2.20 -5.88 6.83
N ILE A 38 3.28 -6.53 7.29
CA ILE A 38 3.20 -7.92 7.75
C ILE A 38 2.25 -8.00 8.95
N GLN A 39 2.38 -7.12 9.94
CA GLN A 39 1.50 -7.11 11.12
C GLN A 39 0.02 -6.97 10.73
N GLN A 40 -0.30 -6.03 9.83
CA GLN A 40 -1.66 -5.84 9.32
C GLN A 40 -2.21 -7.11 8.63
N LEU A 41 -1.35 -7.93 8.02
CA LEU A 41 -1.75 -9.21 7.43
C LEU A 41 -2.24 -10.18 8.50
N TYR A 42 -1.49 -10.31 9.59
CA TYR A 42 -1.82 -11.24 10.69
C TYR A 42 -2.98 -10.75 11.56
N GLU A 43 -3.24 -9.45 11.60
CA GLU A 43 -4.38 -8.86 12.32
C GLU A 43 -5.70 -8.95 11.53
N ASP A 44 -5.66 -9.20 10.21
CA ASP A 44 -6.86 -9.30 9.40
C ASP A 44 -7.50 -10.69 9.48
N GLU A 45 -8.38 -10.88 10.47
CA GLU A 45 -9.13 -12.14 10.67
C GLU A 45 -9.96 -12.56 9.45
N SER A 46 -10.33 -11.62 8.56
CA SER A 46 -11.08 -11.97 7.35
C SER A 46 -10.26 -12.76 6.33
N LEU A 47 -8.92 -12.81 6.48
CA LEU A 47 -8.04 -13.64 5.65
C LEU A 47 -8.10 -15.12 6.04
N THR A 48 -8.47 -15.43 7.28
CA THR A 48 -8.36 -16.79 7.83
C THR A 48 -9.68 -17.33 8.39
N GLY A 49 -10.70 -16.50 8.59
CA GLY A 49 -11.90 -16.86 9.35
C GLY A 49 -12.75 -18.02 8.82
N ALA A 50 -12.50 -18.51 7.60
CA ALA A 50 -13.18 -19.68 7.03
C ALA A 50 -12.26 -20.89 6.81
N LEU A 51 -10.99 -20.79 7.24
CA LEU A 51 -9.97 -21.81 7.06
C LEU A 51 -9.76 -22.64 8.31
N THR A 52 -9.22 -23.84 8.14
CA THR A 52 -8.62 -24.58 9.25
C THR A 52 -7.37 -23.85 9.75
N ASP A 53 -6.98 -24.06 11.01
CA ASP A 53 -5.78 -23.44 11.58
C ASP A 53 -4.51 -23.68 10.74
N ASN A 54 -4.41 -24.86 10.13
CA ASN A 54 -3.26 -25.21 9.30
C ASN A 54 -3.26 -24.43 7.97
N ASP A 55 -4.42 -24.38 7.29
CA ASP A 55 -4.55 -23.67 6.03
C ASP A 55 -4.39 -22.15 6.24
N ALA A 56 -4.94 -21.62 7.33
CA ALA A 56 -4.77 -20.23 7.74
C ALA A 56 -3.30 -19.85 7.93
N LYS A 57 -2.53 -20.67 8.68
CA LYS A 57 -1.09 -20.45 8.90
C LYS A 57 -0.31 -20.48 7.59
N MET A 58 -0.61 -21.45 6.73
CA MET A 58 0.06 -21.57 5.43
C MET A 58 -0.23 -20.37 4.53
N LEU A 59 -1.50 -19.91 4.50
CA LEU A 59 -1.92 -18.76 3.70
C LEU A 59 -1.26 -17.46 4.18
N LEU A 60 -1.20 -17.22 5.49
CA LEU A 60 -0.54 -16.05 6.07
C LEU A 60 0.98 -16.07 5.85
N ALA A 61 1.62 -17.23 6.05
CA ALA A 61 3.05 -17.39 5.79
C ALA A 61 3.40 -17.14 4.31
N TRP A 62 2.55 -17.62 3.39
CA TRP A 62 2.71 -17.33 1.97
C TRP A 62 2.57 -15.83 1.68
N GLY A 63 1.56 -15.16 2.25
CA GLY A 63 1.39 -13.72 2.09
C GLY A 63 2.57 -12.91 2.62
N GLN A 64 3.10 -13.27 3.80
CA GLN A 64 4.31 -12.65 4.33
C GLN A 64 5.49 -12.79 3.37
N ALA A 65 5.74 -14.00 2.85
CA ALA A 65 6.83 -14.25 1.91
C ALA A 65 6.70 -13.44 0.62
N GLN A 66 5.46 -13.17 0.16
CA GLN A 66 5.24 -12.30 -1.00
C GLN A 66 5.60 -10.83 -0.72
N LEU A 67 5.26 -10.31 0.46
CA LEU A 67 5.62 -8.93 0.83
C LEU A 67 7.12 -8.77 1.05
N GLU A 68 7.77 -9.74 1.69
CA GLU A 68 9.22 -9.79 1.83
C GLU A 68 9.92 -9.79 0.47
N ARG A 69 9.47 -10.68 -0.43
CA ARG A 69 9.98 -10.74 -1.81
C ARG A 69 9.82 -9.40 -2.56
N LEU A 70 8.65 -8.78 -2.49
CA LEU A 70 8.39 -7.49 -3.16
C LEU A 70 9.28 -6.37 -2.62
N ALA A 71 9.48 -6.33 -1.30
CA ALA A 71 10.35 -5.34 -0.67
C ALA A 71 11.82 -5.53 -1.08
N ASP A 72 12.27 -6.78 -1.24
CA ASP A 72 13.64 -7.11 -1.65
C ASP A 72 13.87 -6.87 -3.16
N GLU A 73 12.94 -7.31 -4.01
CA GLU A 73 13.07 -7.22 -5.48
C GLU A 73 12.79 -5.81 -6.01
N SER A 74 11.90 -5.05 -5.35
CA SER A 74 11.49 -3.72 -5.77
C SER A 74 11.49 -2.72 -4.61
N PRO A 75 12.65 -2.11 -4.28
CA PRO A 75 12.76 -1.16 -3.16
C PRO A 75 11.90 0.10 -3.30
N GLN A 76 11.45 0.39 -4.52
CA GLN A 76 10.56 1.52 -4.85
C GLN A 76 9.08 1.13 -4.92
N VAL A 77 8.75 -0.13 -4.64
CA VAL A 77 7.36 -0.59 -4.67
C VAL A 77 6.52 0.17 -3.64
N ASP A 78 5.31 0.55 -4.03
CA ASP A 78 4.32 1.03 -3.09
C ASP A 78 3.80 -0.15 -2.26
N LEU A 79 4.44 -0.38 -1.10
CA LEU A 79 4.09 -1.47 -0.20
C LEU A 79 2.64 -1.38 0.31
N ASP A 80 2.05 -0.18 0.40
CA ASP A 80 0.66 -0.05 0.84
C ASP A 80 -0.27 -0.61 -0.24
N GLN A 81 -0.10 -0.17 -1.48
CA GLN A 81 -0.87 -0.67 -2.61
C GLN A 81 -0.65 -2.18 -2.83
N ALA A 82 0.58 -2.66 -2.70
CA ALA A 82 0.91 -4.08 -2.80
C ALA A 82 0.24 -4.91 -1.69
N THR A 83 0.25 -4.41 -0.45
CA THR A 83 -0.39 -5.08 0.69
C THR A 83 -1.91 -5.14 0.53
N GLN A 84 -2.54 -4.06 0.05
CA GLN A 84 -3.97 -4.07 -0.24
C GLN A 84 -4.34 -5.08 -1.31
N ASN A 85 -3.55 -5.17 -2.39
CA ASN A 85 -3.77 -6.14 -3.47
C ASN A 85 -3.57 -7.57 -2.97
N LEU A 86 -2.52 -7.82 -2.21
CA LEU A 86 -2.27 -9.13 -1.59
C LEU A 86 -3.41 -9.53 -0.67
N ARG A 87 -3.90 -8.63 0.20
CA ARG A 87 -5.05 -8.93 1.07
C ARG A 87 -6.29 -9.32 0.28
N ARG A 88 -6.59 -8.65 -0.83
CA ARG A 88 -7.73 -9.03 -1.70
C ARG A 88 -7.53 -10.43 -2.30
N LEU A 89 -6.32 -10.74 -2.75
CA LEU A 89 -5.95 -12.05 -3.28
C LEU A 89 -6.13 -13.15 -2.22
N LEU A 90 -5.57 -12.95 -1.02
CA LEU A 90 -5.70 -13.89 0.10
C LEU A 90 -7.16 -14.12 0.49
N LYS A 91 -8.01 -13.08 0.51
CA LYS A 91 -9.45 -13.25 0.73
C LYS A 91 -10.10 -14.13 -0.33
N THR A 92 -9.69 -13.97 -1.58
CA THR A 92 -10.22 -14.77 -2.68
C THR A 92 -9.77 -16.22 -2.57
N ILE A 93 -8.50 -16.46 -2.20
CA ILE A 93 -7.97 -17.80 -1.94
C ILE A 93 -8.70 -18.44 -0.76
N ASN A 94 -8.89 -17.72 0.34
CA ASN A 94 -9.66 -18.18 1.50
C ASN A 94 -11.07 -18.64 1.09
N GLN A 95 -11.80 -17.80 0.35
CA GLN A 95 -13.13 -18.14 -0.16
C GLN A 95 -13.12 -19.35 -1.09
N LEU A 96 -12.09 -19.50 -1.91
CA LEU A 96 -11.94 -20.62 -2.83
C LEU A 96 -11.69 -21.94 -2.08
N ILE A 97 -10.83 -21.92 -1.06
CA ILE A 97 -10.56 -23.07 -0.20
C ILE A 97 -11.82 -23.45 0.59
N ALA A 98 -12.56 -22.47 1.14
CA ALA A 98 -13.81 -22.73 1.85
C ALA A 98 -14.85 -23.41 0.94
N LYS A 99 -14.88 -23.07 -0.35
CA LYS A 99 -15.76 -23.67 -1.37
C LYS A 99 -15.18 -24.92 -2.03
N ARG A 100 -14.03 -25.42 -1.58
CA ARG A 100 -13.35 -26.55 -2.23
C ARG A 100 -14.24 -27.79 -2.36
N SER A 101 -15.09 -28.06 -1.38
CA SER A 101 -16.02 -29.21 -1.40
C SER A 101 -17.15 -29.08 -2.44
N GLU A 102 -17.42 -27.87 -2.94
CA GLU A 102 -18.46 -27.58 -3.93
C GLU A 102 -17.93 -27.51 -5.37
N LEU A 103 -16.61 -27.48 -5.53
CA LEU A 103 -15.94 -27.32 -6.83
C LEU A 103 -15.35 -28.64 -7.32
N SER A 104 -15.32 -28.80 -8.64
CA SER A 104 -14.49 -29.86 -9.24
C SER A 104 -13.00 -29.51 -9.06
N ASP A 105 -12.14 -30.52 -9.00
CA ASP A 105 -10.69 -30.29 -8.90
C ASP A 105 -10.16 -29.42 -10.05
N THR A 106 -10.69 -29.61 -11.27
CA THR A 106 -10.32 -28.81 -12.45
C THR A 106 -10.73 -27.35 -12.29
N ASP A 107 -11.94 -27.07 -11.80
CA ASP A 107 -12.40 -25.70 -11.58
C ASP A 107 -11.63 -24.99 -10.46
N PHE A 108 -11.34 -25.73 -9.39
CA PHE A 108 -10.54 -25.22 -8.28
C PHE A 108 -9.13 -24.84 -8.74
N LEU A 109 -8.45 -25.75 -9.45
CA LEU A 109 -7.12 -25.51 -10.00
C LEU A 109 -7.12 -24.39 -11.04
N GLY A 110 -8.12 -24.34 -11.92
CA GLY A 110 -8.27 -23.28 -12.91
C GLY A 110 -8.40 -21.90 -12.24
N ARG A 111 -9.23 -21.79 -11.20
CA ARG A 111 -9.38 -20.55 -10.43
C ARG A 111 -8.10 -20.18 -9.67
N LEU A 112 -7.41 -21.14 -9.06
CA LEU A 112 -6.12 -20.88 -8.41
C LEU A 112 -5.07 -20.39 -9.40
N LEU A 113 -5.00 -20.98 -10.60
CA LEU A 113 -4.04 -20.59 -11.62
C LEU A 113 -4.28 -19.16 -12.10
N THR A 114 -5.53 -18.79 -12.37
CA THR A 114 -5.89 -17.41 -12.74
C THR A 114 -5.50 -16.40 -11.67
N LEU A 115 -5.67 -16.75 -10.38
CA LEU A 115 -5.26 -15.89 -9.27
C LEU A 115 -3.73 -15.74 -9.19
N ALA A 116 -2.98 -16.83 -9.42
CA ALA A 116 -1.52 -16.79 -9.44
C ALA A 116 -0.99 -15.95 -10.62
N GLU A 117 -1.58 -16.07 -11.80
CA GLU A 117 -1.25 -15.26 -12.98
C GLU A 117 -1.51 -13.77 -12.74
N GLN A 118 -2.67 -13.43 -12.14
CA GLN A 118 -3.01 -12.06 -11.80
C GLN A 118 -2.03 -11.44 -10.80
N TRP A 119 -1.59 -12.21 -9.81
CA TRP A 119 -0.57 -11.75 -8.87
C TRP A 119 0.78 -11.56 -9.54
N SER A 120 1.21 -12.53 -10.35
CA SER A 120 2.48 -12.45 -11.09
C SER A 120 2.55 -11.20 -11.96
N ALA A 121 1.46 -10.85 -12.66
CA ALA A 121 1.39 -9.66 -13.50
C ALA A 121 1.44 -8.34 -12.71
N PHE A 122 1.16 -8.37 -11.40
CA PHE A 122 1.28 -7.21 -10.52
C PHE A 122 2.67 -7.09 -9.88
N SER A 123 3.35 -8.23 -9.67
CA SER A 123 4.66 -8.29 -9.01
C SER A 123 5.86 -8.25 -9.96
N ASP A 124 5.63 -8.29 -11.27
CA ASP A 124 6.64 -8.11 -12.34
C ASP A 124 6.87 -6.60 -12.60
#